data_AF-A0A3B9S1U7-F1
#
_entry.id   AF-A0A3B9S1U7-F1
#
_cell.length_a   1.000
_cell.length_b   1.000
_cell.length_c   1.000
_cell.angle_alpha   90.00
_cell.angle_beta   90.00
_cell.angle_gamma   90.00
#
_symmetry.space_group_name_H-M   'P 1'
#
loop_
_entity.id
_entity.type
_entity.pdbx_description
1 polymer ?
#
loop_
_entity_poly.entity_id
_entity_poly.type
_entity_poly.pdbx_seq_one_letter_code
_entity_poly.pdbx_strand_id
1 'polypeptide(L)'
;MLKLISFNLLIITFVLISCSKSEEADEKTASTIYANSKSGDTSSGSKTVGSDTLIGTYKGLCASTSTMSSYPSDATHVGFVIVITGSSSYTKEMNYYTDSACTSLSLGWYFNFDNVTVGDASGSDYKITANQASHDILANTSGGETFIESLFSNQLDVTV
;
A
#
# COMPACT_ATOMS: atom_id res chain seq x y z
N MET A 1 7.32 15.29 -3.15
CA MET A 1 6.64 14.52 -2.08
C MET A 1 5.18 14.43 -2.44
N LEU A 2 4.71 13.25 -2.81
CA LEU A 2 3.32 13.01 -3.19
C LEU A 2 2.49 12.80 -1.91
N LYS A 3 1.48 13.63 -1.68
CA LYS A 3 0.61 13.53 -0.50
C LYS A 3 -0.85 13.32 -0.93
N LEU A 4 -1.32 12.09 -0.74
CA LEU A 4 -2.74 11.74 -0.84
C LEU A 4 -3.17 11.14 0.50
N ILE A 5 -4.06 11.80 1.23
CA ILE A 5 -4.79 11.19 2.35
C ILE A 5 -6.25 11.59 2.27
N SER A 6 -7.15 10.60 2.30
CA SER A 6 -8.49 10.77 2.88
C SER A 6 -8.65 9.74 3.99
N PHE A 7 -8.99 10.23 5.18
CA PHE A 7 -8.99 9.52 6.45
C PHE A 7 -10.32 8.80 6.69
N ASN A 8 -10.25 7.50 6.95
CA ASN A 8 -11.12 6.83 7.93
C ASN A 8 -10.29 5.75 8.66
N LEU A 9 -10.16 5.92 9.98
CA LEU A 9 -9.60 5.01 10.99
C LEU A 9 -8.05 4.84 11.13
N LEU A 10 -7.45 5.83 11.80
CA LEU A 10 -6.52 5.72 12.95
C LEU A 10 -5.13 5.02 12.87
N ILE A 11 -4.72 4.23 11.87
CA ILE A 11 -3.46 3.44 12.01
C ILE A 11 -2.23 3.93 11.20
N ILE A 12 -2.35 4.85 10.24
CA ILE A 12 -1.26 5.06 9.25
C ILE A 12 -0.84 6.53 9.10
N THR A 13 -0.66 7.24 10.22
CA THR A 13 -0.18 8.64 10.20
C THR A 13 1.33 8.80 10.02
N PHE A 14 2.12 7.72 9.94
CA PHE A 14 3.59 7.82 9.89
C PHE A 14 4.26 7.43 8.57
N VAL A 15 3.58 6.82 7.59
CA VAL A 15 4.25 6.11 6.47
C VAL A 15 3.97 6.70 5.08
N LEU A 16 3.84 8.02 4.94
CA LEU A 16 3.56 8.65 3.63
C LEU A 16 4.57 9.72 3.21
N ILE A 17 5.69 9.90 3.93
CA ILE A 17 6.64 10.98 3.63
C ILE A 17 7.55 10.68 2.41
N SER A 18 7.72 9.42 2.00
CA SER A 18 8.78 9.07 1.03
C SER A 18 8.33 8.18 -0.13
N CYS A 19 7.16 8.43 -0.71
CA CYS A 19 6.79 7.81 -1.98
C CYS A 19 7.45 8.59 -3.13
N SER A 20 8.53 8.05 -3.71
CA SER A 20 9.17 8.58 -4.93
C SER A 20 8.80 7.72 -6.15
N LYS A 21 8.71 8.37 -7.32
CA LYS A 21 8.65 7.70 -8.62
C LYS A 21 10.03 7.09 -8.86
N SER A 22 10.12 5.83 -9.27
CA SER A 22 11.41 5.16 -9.49
C SER A 22 12.16 5.79 -10.68
N GLU A 23 13.22 6.53 -10.39
CA GLU A 23 14.32 6.84 -11.32
C GLU A 23 15.58 6.17 -10.77
N GLU A 24 16.42 5.64 -11.66
CA GLU A 24 17.64 4.87 -11.33
C GLU A 24 18.56 5.66 -10.38
N ALA A 25 18.94 5.06 -9.25
CA ALA A 25 19.75 5.71 -8.22
C ALA A 25 21.25 5.46 -8.45
N ASP A 26 22.00 6.56 -8.51
CA ASP A 26 23.47 6.63 -8.48
C ASP A 26 24.02 6.35 -7.06
N GLU A 27 25.25 5.82 -7.00
CA GLU A 27 25.81 5.10 -5.84
C GLU A 27 26.23 5.98 -4.64
N LYS A 28 26.03 5.40 -3.45
CA LYS A 28 26.63 5.70 -2.13
C LYS A 28 25.82 6.57 -1.15
N THR A 29 24.70 6.01 -0.73
CA THR A 29 24.06 6.18 0.60
C THR A 29 23.56 4.79 1.01
N ALA A 30 23.30 4.51 2.30
CA ALA A 30 22.67 3.23 2.68
C ALA A 30 21.48 2.98 1.74
N SER A 31 21.55 1.93 0.92
CA SER A 31 20.65 1.75 -0.22
C SER A 31 19.22 1.81 0.31
N THR A 32 18.49 2.86 -0.06
CA THR A 32 17.13 3.04 0.39
C THR A 32 16.29 1.99 -0.31
N ILE A 33 15.86 0.98 0.43
CA ILE A 33 15.12 -0.15 -0.13
C ILE A 33 13.65 0.24 -0.25
N TYR A 34 13.09 0.04 -1.43
CA TYR A 34 11.67 0.26 -1.71
C TYR A 34 10.98 -1.06 -1.99
N ALA A 35 9.75 -1.19 -1.49
CA ALA A 35 8.95 -2.38 -1.74
C ALA A 35 8.42 -2.41 -3.18
N ASN A 36 8.42 -3.60 -3.77
CA ASN A 36 7.82 -3.82 -5.08
C ASN A 36 6.37 -4.28 -4.95
N SER A 37 5.57 -4.04 -5.99
CA SER A 37 4.21 -4.55 -6.09
C SER A 37 4.20 -6.08 -6.03
N LYS A 38 3.21 -6.63 -5.33
CA LYS A 38 2.98 -8.07 -5.13
C LYS A 38 1.55 -8.50 -5.47
N SER A 39 0.66 -7.55 -5.76
CA SER A 39 -0.72 -7.82 -6.20
C SER A 39 -0.80 -8.50 -7.57
N GLY A 40 0.22 -8.29 -8.43
CA GLY A 40 0.18 -8.69 -9.84
C GLY A 40 -0.45 -7.63 -10.75
N ASP A 41 -0.91 -6.51 -10.20
CA ASP A 41 -1.49 -5.43 -10.98
C ASP A 41 -0.45 -4.73 -11.86
N THR A 42 -0.90 -4.39 -13.06
CA THR A 42 -0.09 -3.63 -14.02
C THR A 42 -0.61 -2.20 -14.09
N SER A 43 0.30 -1.22 -14.01
CA SER A 43 -0.06 0.17 -14.24
C SER A 43 -0.47 0.37 -15.70
N SER A 44 -1.70 0.81 -15.92
CA SER A 44 -2.26 1.01 -17.28
C SER A 44 -2.97 2.34 -17.49
N GLY A 45 -3.00 3.23 -16.49
CA GLY A 45 -3.74 4.49 -16.56
C GLY A 45 -2.98 5.71 -16.06
N SER A 46 -3.61 6.88 -16.24
CA SER A 46 -3.15 8.15 -15.68
C SER A 46 -4.28 8.88 -14.97
N LYS A 47 -3.97 9.57 -13.86
CA LYS A 47 -4.94 10.32 -13.07
C LYS A 47 -4.42 11.70 -12.74
N THR A 48 -5.18 12.74 -13.08
CA THR A 48 -4.82 14.11 -12.71
C THR A 48 -5.27 14.41 -11.28
N VAL A 49 -4.36 14.95 -10.47
CA VAL A 49 -4.60 15.41 -9.10
C VAL A 49 -4.07 16.84 -9.02
N GLY A 50 -4.96 17.83 -9.03
CA GLY A 50 -4.54 19.22 -9.16
C GLY A 50 -3.86 19.50 -10.50
N SER A 51 -2.63 20.02 -10.46
CA SER A 51 -1.77 20.22 -11.63
C SER A 51 -0.96 18.99 -12.02
N ASP A 52 -0.91 17.96 -11.17
CA ASP A 52 -0.05 16.81 -11.35
C ASP A 52 -0.78 15.67 -12.06
N THR A 53 -0.07 14.88 -12.86
CA THR A 53 -0.61 13.66 -13.47
C THR A 53 0.10 12.44 -12.92
N LEU A 54 -0.65 11.59 -12.21
CA LEU A 54 -0.17 10.36 -11.62
C LEU A 54 -0.18 9.22 -12.64
N ILE A 55 0.96 8.57 -12.83
CA ILE A 55 1.16 7.47 -13.77
C ILE A 55 2.22 6.53 -13.19
N GLY A 56 1.95 5.23 -13.23
CA GLY A 56 2.89 4.20 -12.81
C GLY A 56 2.60 3.61 -11.45
N THR A 57 3.63 2.97 -10.91
CA THR A 57 3.66 2.39 -9.58
C THR A 57 4.51 3.26 -8.66
N TYR A 58 3.93 3.65 -7.53
CA TYR A 58 4.56 4.44 -6.49
C TYR A 58 4.95 3.51 -5.35
N LYS A 59 6.23 3.52 -4.98
CA LYS A 59 6.80 2.58 -4.02
C LYS A 59 7.17 3.32 -2.74
N GLY A 60 6.71 2.82 -1.61
CA GLY A 60 7.11 3.26 -0.29
C GLY A 60 8.38 2.55 0.17
N LEU A 61 8.99 3.12 1.20
CA LEU A 61 10.15 2.55 1.86
C LEU A 61 9.83 1.16 2.43
N CYS A 62 10.79 0.26 2.28
CA CYS A 62 10.86 -0.96 3.07
C CYS A 62 11.25 -0.57 4.50
N ALA A 63 10.28 -0.60 5.41
CA ALA A 63 10.46 -0.16 6.79
C ALA A 63 10.32 -1.34 7.75
N SER A 64 11.00 -1.28 8.89
CA SER A 64 10.81 -2.28 9.96
C SER A 64 9.35 -2.28 10.44
N THR A 65 8.81 -3.46 10.76
CA THR A 65 7.49 -3.63 11.40
C THR A 65 7.46 -3.19 12.87
N SER A 66 8.59 -2.78 13.46
CA SER A 66 8.68 -2.38 14.88
C SER A 66 7.74 -1.24 15.31
N THR A 67 7.26 -0.44 14.36
CA THR A 67 6.29 0.65 14.60
C THR A 67 4.84 0.25 14.33
N MET A 68 4.60 -0.98 13.85
CA MET A 68 3.28 -1.51 13.54
C MET A 68 2.67 -2.13 14.80
N SER A 69 1.37 -1.89 15.02
CA SER A 69 0.65 -2.45 16.16
C SER A 69 0.22 -3.90 15.98
N SER A 70 0.13 -4.37 14.74
CA SER A 70 -0.31 -5.71 14.38
C SER A 70 0.27 -6.10 13.03
N TYR A 71 0.92 -7.27 12.96
CA TYR A 71 1.55 -7.82 11.76
C TYR A 71 1.83 -9.33 11.97
N PRO A 72 2.08 -10.10 10.89
CA PRO A 72 2.45 -11.51 11.00
C PRO A 72 3.68 -11.72 11.88
N SER A 73 3.70 -12.78 12.69
CA SER A 73 4.79 -13.04 13.65
C SER A 73 6.16 -13.25 13.00
N ASP A 74 6.19 -13.63 11.72
CA ASP A 74 7.40 -13.84 10.92
C ASP A 74 7.80 -12.61 10.08
N ALA A 75 7.01 -11.53 10.09
CA ALA A 75 7.30 -10.32 9.36
C ALA A 75 8.22 -9.38 10.15
N THR A 76 9.34 -9.02 9.53
CA THR A 76 10.31 -8.07 10.07
C THR A 76 10.18 -6.68 9.44
N HIS A 77 9.64 -6.61 8.22
CA HIS A 77 9.53 -5.39 7.43
C HIS A 77 8.16 -5.28 6.74
N VAL A 78 7.80 -4.07 6.37
CA VAL A 78 6.57 -3.72 5.67
C VAL A 78 6.86 -2.70 4.59
N GLY A 79 6.13 -2.80 3.49
CA GLY A 79 6.21 -1.87 2.37
C GLY A 79 4.84 -1.51 1.84
N PHE A 80 4.68 -0.25 1.45
CA PHE A 80 3.46 0.30 0.88
C PHE A 80 3.65 0.56 -0.60
N VAL A 81 2.70 0.15 -1.44
CA VAL A 81 2.77 0.38 -2.89
C VAL A 81 1.43 0.89 -3.39
N ILE A 82 1.45 1.85 -4.32
CA ILE A 82 0.25 2.30 -5.03
C ILE A 82 0.45 2.06 -6.52
N VAL A 83 -0.44 1.31 -7.16
CA VAL A 83 -0.42 1.04 -8.60
C VAL A 83 -1.58 1.80 -9.26
N ILE A 84 -1.30 2.69 -10.21
CA ILE A 84 -2.35 3.37 -10.98
C ILE A 84 -2.83 2.45 -12.10
N THR A 85 -3.91 1.72 -11.83
CA THR A 85 -4.48 0.71 -12.75
C THR A 85 -5.37 1.32 -13.83
N GLY A 86 -5.87 2.55 -13.64
CA GLY A 86 -6.73 3.22 -14.61
C GLY A 86 -6.87 4.72 -14.37
N SER A 87 -7.68 5.39 -15.19
CA SER A 87 -7.94 6.83 -15.02
C SER A 87 -8.79 7.16 -13.80
N SER A 88 -9.60 6.19 -13.36
CA SER A 88 -10.47 6.25 -12.17
C SER A 88 -10.24 5.09 -11.21
N SER A 89 -9.13 4.37 -11.30
CA SER A 89 -8.82 3.23 -10.43
C SER A 89 -7.36 3.18 -10.01
N TYR A 90 -7.12 2.62 -8.82
CA TYR A 90 -5.78 2.32 -8.31
C TYR A 90 -5.85 1.17 -7.31
N THR A 91 -4.72 0.48 -7.15
CA THR A 91 -4.52 -0.53 -6.10
C THR A 91 -3.60 0.03 -5.04
N LYS A 92 -3.99 -0.11 -3.77
CA LYS A 92 -3.12 0.15 -2.63
C LYS A 92 -2.71 -1.18 -2.02
N GLU A 93 -1.41 -1.38 -1.89
CA GLU A 93 -0.82 -2.59 -1.33
C GLU A 93 -0.13 -2.29 0.00
N MET A 94 -0.31 -3.20 0.94
CA MET A 94 0.47 -3.29 2.17
C MET A 94 1.08 -4.69 2.22
N ASN A 95 2.39 -4.76 2.06
CA ASN A 95 3.14 -6.01 1.93
C ASN A 95 4.05 -6.19 3.13
N TYR A 96 3.89 -7.29 3.86
CA TYR A 96 4.72 -7.70 4.98
C TYR A 96 5.78 -8.69 4.51
N TYR A 97 7.03 -8.50 4.95
CA TYR A 97 8.18 -9.25 4.49
C TYR A 97 8.93 -9.89 5.65
N THR A 98 9.47 -11.09 5.41
CA THR A 98 10.31 -11.78 6.40
C THR A 98 11.73 -11.25 6.45
N ASP A 99 12.18 -10.53 5.40
CA ASP A 99 13.52 -9.96 5.27
C ASP A 99 13.53 -8.43 5.16
N SER A 100 14.67 -7.83 5.54
CA SER A 100 14.91 -6.39 5.46
C SER A 100 15.12 -5.84 4.05
N ALA A 101 15.24 -6.71 3.04
CA ALA A 101 15.34 -6.30 1.65
C ALA A 101 13.96 -6.27 0.95
N CYS A 102 12.87 -6.55 1.68
CA CYS A 102 11.50 -6.60 1.16
C CYS A 102 11.37 -7.49 -0.10
N THR A 103 12.00 -8.67 -0.07
CA THR A 103 12.01 -9.61 -1.19
C THR A 103 11.03 -10.78 -1.00
N SER A 104 10.97 -11.31 0.22
CA SER A 104 10.22 -12.51 0.63
C SER A 104 8.92 -12.10 1.33
N LEU A 105 7.82 -12.17 0.59
CA LEU A 105 6.49 -11.82 1.09
C LEU A 105 6.03 -12.85 2.14
N SER A 106 5.62 -12.37 3.31
CA SER A 106 4.84 -13.14 4.31
C SER A 106 3.35 -12.98 4.03
N LEU A 107 2.88 -11.73 3.91
CA LEU A 107 1.47 -11.41 3.75
C LEU A 107 1.27 -10.14 2.91
N GLY A 108 0.38 -10.17 1.93
CA GLY A 108 -0.05 -9.02 1.14
C GLY A 108 -1.52 -8.68 1.38
N TRP A 109 -1.81 -7.39 1.54
CA TRP A 109 -3.16 -6.81 1.60
C TRP A 109 -3.33 -5.85 0.44
N TYR A 110 -4.30 -6.13 -0.43
CA TYR A 110 -4.53 -5.38 -1.66
C TYR A 110 -5.92 -4.78 -1.64
N PHE A 111 -5.98 -3.45 -1.64
CA PHE A 111 -7.22 -2.69 -1.66
C PHE A 111 -7.39 -2.11 -3.05
N ASN A 112 -8.36 -2.63 -3.80
CA ASN A 112 -8.63 -2.21 -5.16
C ASN A 112 -9.73 -1.16 -5.16
N PHE A 113 -9.42 0.02 -5.69
CA PHE A 113 -10.34 1.15 -5.74
C PHE A 113 -10.76 1.48 -7.16
N ASP A 114 -12.04 1.76 -7.35
CA ASP A 114 -12.62 2.28 -8.58
C ASP A 114 -13.43 3.55 -8.32
N ASN A 115 -13.96 4.15 -9.40
CA ASN A 115 -14.75 5.39 -9.35
C ASN A 115 -14.05 6.53 -8.59
N VAL A 116 -12.73 6.59 -8.71
CA VAL A 116 -11.89 7.53 -7.96
C VAL A 116 -12.03 8.93 -8.53
N THR A 117 -12.55 9.85 -7.71
CA THR A 117 -12.67 11.28 -8.01
C THR A 117 -11.77 12.08 -7.07
N VAL A 118 -11.20 13.16 -7.62
CA VAL A 118 -10.38 14.12 -6.89
C VAL A 118 -11.25 15.34 -6.61
N GLY A 119 -11.46 15.63 -5.34
CA GLY A 119 -12.20 16.79 -4.87
C GLY A 119 -11.29 17.97 -4.56
N ASP A 120 -11.80 18.88 -3.73
CA ASP A 120 -11.08 20.11 -3.36
C ASP A 120 -9.74 19.83 -2.68
N ALA A 121 -8.80 20.75 -2.89
CA ALA A 121 -7.58 20.82 -2.10
C ALA A 121 -7.91 21.06 -0.62
N SER A 122 -7.14 20.41 0.25
CA SER A 122 -7.21 20.52 1.70
C SER A 122 -5.79 20.66 2.23
N GLY A 123 -5.30 21.90 2.33
CA GLY A 123 -3.89 22.17 2.63
C GLY A 123 -2.99 21.79 1.45
N SER A 124 -1.98 20.95 1.67
CA SER A 124 -1.10 20.42 0.61
C SER A 124 -1.65 19.19 -0.09
N ASP A 125 -2.82 18.71 0.33
CA ASP A 125 -3.35 17.40 -0.04
C ASP A 125 -4.69 17.57 -0.79
N TYR A 126 -5.17 16.50 -1.43
CA TYR A 126 -6.45 16.50 -2.14
C TYR A 126 -7.43 15.51 -1.52
N LYS A 127 -8.70 15.90 -1.41
CA LYS A 127 -9.76 14.96 -1.03
C LYS A 127 -9.94 13.93 -2.13
N ILE A 128 -9.95 12.66 -1.76
CA ILE A 128 -10.24 11.56 -2.67
C ILE A 128 -11.55 10.92 -2.25
N THR A 129 -12.45 10.75 -3.21
CA THR A 129 -13.61 9.85 -3.06
C THR A 129 -13.40 8.67 -3.98
N ALA A 130 -13.57 7.46 -3.45
CA ALA A 130 -13.37 6.23 -4.20
C ALA A 130 -14.29 5.15 -3.64
N ASN A 131 -14.64 4.19 -4.48
CA ASN A 131 -15.30 2.97 -4.06
C ASN A 131 -14.24 1.87 -3.91
N GLN A 132 -14.29 1.13 -2.80
CA GLN A 132 -13.44 -0.05 -2.63
C GLN A 132 -14.13 -1.23 -3.32
N ALA A 133 -13.66 -1.55 -4.52
CA ALA A 133 -14.23 -2.58 -5.37
C ALA A 133 -13.99 -3.99 -4.82
N SER A 134 -12.77 -4.25 -4.33
CA SER A 134 -12.43 -5.51 -3.66
C SER A 134 -11.32 -5.34 -2.63
N HIS A 135 -11.13 -6.39 -1.83
CA HIS A 135 -10.03 -6.53 -0.90
C HIS A 135 -9.48 -7.95 -1.06
N ASP A 136 -8.27 -8.05 -1.58
CA ASP A 136 -7.60 -9.34 -1.79
C ASP A 136 -6.50 -9.52 -0.75
N ILE A 137 -6.39 -10.74 -0.23
CA ILE A 137 -5.41 -11.11 0.79
C ILE A 137 -4.59 -12.27 0.25
N LEU A 138 -3.27 -12.16 0.33
CA LEU A 138 -2.33 -13.20 -0.10
C LEU A 138 -1.37 -13.55 1.04
N ALA A 139 -1.62 -14.70 1.68
CA ALA A 139 -0.70 -15.28 2.66
C ALA A 139 0.30 -16.22 1.94
N ASN A 140 1.59 -15.95 2.09
CA ASN A 140 2.67 -16.69 1.45
C ASN A 140 3.48 -17.56 2.44
N THR A 141 3.26 -17.36 3.74
CA THR A 141 3.91 -18.12 4.82
C THR A 141 2.87 -18.56 5.83
N SER A 142 3.22 -19.58 6.64
CA SER A 142 2.37 -20.02 7.75
C SER A 142 2.15 -18.92 8.81
N GLY A 143 3.11 -18.01 8.98
CA GLY A 143 2.97 -16.85 9.86
C GLY A 143 1.93 -15.85 9.34
N GLY A 144 1.95 -15.56 8.03
CA GLY A 144 0.93 -14.75 7.37
C GLY A 144 -0.46 -15.39 7.41
N GLU A 145 -0.55 -16.70 7.17
CA GLU A 145 -1.79 -17.48 7.22
C GLU A 145 -2.41 -17.44 8.62
N THR A 146 -1.65 -17.83 9.64
CA THR A 146 -2.09 -17.82 11.05
C THR A 146 -2.58 -16.44 11.48
N PHE A 147 -1.90 -15.38 11.03
CA PHE A 147 -2.28 -14.01 11.32
C PHE A 147 -3.65 -13.65 10.74
N ILE A 148 -3.90 -14.00 9.47
CA ILE A 148 -5.19 -13.77 8.81
C ILE A 148 -6.30 -14.61 9.45
N GLU A 149 -6.05 -15.89 9.70
CA GLU A 149 -7.01 -16.75 10.39
C GLU A 149 -7.38 -16.19 11.76
N SER A 150 -6.40 -15.72 12.54
CA SER A 150 -6.67 -15.10 13.84
C SER A 150 -7.44 -13.79 13.74
N LEU A 151 -7.23 -13.00 12.68
CA LEU A 151 -7.94 -11.73 12.48
C LEU A 151 -9.42 -11.95 12.17
N PHE A 152 -9.74 -12.97 11.37
CA PHE A 152 -11.11 -13.23 10.95
C PHE A 152 -11.84 -14.27 11.82
N SER A 153 -11.10 -15.09 12.57
CA SER A 153 -11.67 -16.08 13.49
C SER A 153 -12.55 -15.39 14.54
N ASN A 154 -13.83 -15.78 14.57
CA ASN A 154 -14.87 -15.21 15.44
C ASN A 154 -15.14 -13.70 15.27
N GLN A 155 -14.60 -13.07 14.21
CA GLN A 155 -14.89 -11.67 13.87
C GLN A 155 -15.80 -11.50 12.66
N LEU A 156 -16.00 -12.56 11.88
CA LEU A 156 -16.97 -12.59 10.78
C LEU A 156 -18.24 -13.31 11.21
N ASP A 157 -19.33 -12.56 11.32
CA ASP A 157 -20.69 -13.08 11.46
C ASP A 157 -21.44 -12.87 10.15
N VAL A 158 -21.62 -13.94 9.37
CA VAL A 158 -22.31 -13.89 8.09
C VAL A 158 -23.79 -14.19 8.33
N THR A 159 -24.63 -13.18 8.17
CA THR A 159 -26.08 -13.26 8.33
C THR A 159 -26.77 -13.23 6.97
N VAL A 160 -27.99 -13.78 6.88
CA VAL A 160 -28.80 -13.91 5.65
C VAL A 160 -29.97 -12.95 5.67
#